data_AF-A0A7I7QIX0-F1
#
_entry.id   AF-A0A7I7QIX0-F1
#
_cell.length_a   1.000
_cell.length_b   1.000
_cell.length_c   1.000
_cell.angle_alpha   90.00
_cell.angle_beta   90.00
_cell.angle_gamma   90.00
#
_symmetry.space_group_name_H-M   'P 1'
#
loop_
_entity.id
_entity.type
_entity.pdbx_description
1 polymer ?
#
loop_
_entity_poly.entity_id
_entity_poly.type
_entity_poly.pdbx_seq_one_letter_code
_entity_poly.pdbx_strand_id
1 'polypeptide(L)'
;MKRILAGALLSGTTALAGLSLGAGTAAADPGTGICNQLAVCSRIWCPGSPLPWPNVVWDMNRCHHYYGGTVGERGTAGGVQVGTGIIEGDPSPASTCDGAPICLPGL
;
A
#
# COMPACT_ATOMS: atom_id res chain seq x y z
N MET A 1 26.24 -64.23 -32.71
CA MET A 1 25.48 -63.05 -33.18
C MET A 1 24.71 -62.50 -31.99
N LYS A 2 25.15 -61.37 -31.40
CA LYS A 2 24.67 -59.97 -31.61
C LYS A 2 23.47 -59.62 -30.70
N ARG A 3 23.72 -58.60 -29.87
CA ARG A 3 22.92 -58.06 -28.74
C ARG A 3 21.56 -57.52 -29.17
N ILE A 4 20.50 -57.78 -28.37
CA ILE A 4 19.13 -57.22 -28.52
C ILE A 4 18.49 -57.32 -27.12
N LEU A 5 17.89 -56.34 -26.45
CA LEU A 5 17.59 -54.92 -26.67
C LEU A 5 17.41 -54.29 -25.27
N ALA A 6 17.92 -53.08 -25.09
CA ALA A 6 17.59 -52.22 -23.97
C ALA A 6 16.19 -51.62 -24.16
N GLY A 7 15.39 -51.57 -23.09
CA GLY A 7 14.11 -50.86 -23.02
C GLY A 7 13.59 -50.94 -21.57
N ALA A 8 13.05 -49.91 -20.94
CA ALA A 8 12.48 -48.66 -21.43
C ALA A 8 12.76 -47.53 -20.42
N LEU A 9 13.01 -46.32 -20.91
CA LEU A 9 12.94 -45.12 -20.08
C LEU A 9 11.47 -44.81 -19.78
N LEU A 10 11.03 -44.96 -18.53
CA LEU A 10 9.80 -44.33 -18.07
C LEU A 10 10.13 -42.92 -17.56
N SER A 11 10.00 -41.93 -18.45
CA SER A 11 9.92 -40.52 -18.04
C SER A 11 8.47 -40.18 -17.70
N GLY A 12 8.19 -40.03 -16.41
CA GLY A 12 6.94 -39.44 -15.93
C GLY A 12 7.24 -38.05 -15.38
N THR A 13 6.92 -37.00 -16.15
CA THR A 13 6.87 -35.63 -15.63
C THR A 13 5.43 -35.29 -15.28
N THR A 14 5.14 -35.15 -13.99
CA THR A 14 3.87 -34.59 -13.51
C THR A 14 3.90 -33.07 -13.64
N ALA A 15 3.04 -32.53 -14.51
CA ALA A 15 2.89 -31.09 -14.69
C ALA A 15 1.93 -30.50 -13.64
N LEU A 16 2.47 -29.56 -12.86
CA LEU A 16 1.90 -28.33 -12.30
C LEU A 16 0.41 -28.35 -11.89
N ALA A 17 0.17 -28.44 -10.58
CA ALA A 17 -0.94 -27.74 -9.94
C ALA A 17 -0.36 -26.55 -9.16
N GLY A 18 -0.29 -25.40 -9.82
CA GLY A 18 0.00 -24.13 -9.15
C GLY A 18 -1.17 -23.73 -8.26
N LEU A 19 -1.10 -24.08 -6.99
CA LEU A 19 -2.00 -23.57 -5.96
C LEU A 19 -1.51 -22.19 -5.51
N SER A 20 -1.77 -21.14 -6.30
CA SER A 20 -1.76 -19.79 -5.73
C SER A 20 -3.15 -19.53 -5.13
N LEU A 21 -3.40 -20.14 -3.96
CA LEU A 21 -4.44 -19.64 -3.07
C LEU A 21 -3.97 -18.27 -2.62
N GLY A 22 -4.49 -17.23 -3.26
CA GLY A 22 -4.44 -15.86 -2.78
C GLY A 22 -5.13 -15.83 -1.42
N ALA A 23 -4.36 -16.11 -0.37
CA ALA A 23 -4.74 -15.80 0.99
C ALA A 23 -4.77 -14.27 1.04
N GLY A 24 -5.95 -13.70 0.87
CA GLY A 24 -6.24 -12.35 1.30
C GLY A 24 -6.11 -12.33 2.81
N THR A 25 -4.88 -12.32 3.32
CA THR A 25 -4.63 -11.79 4.64
C THR A 25 -5.09 -10.34 4.55
N ALA A 26 -6.04 -9.96 5.39
CA ALA A 26 -6.29 -8.55 5.65
C ALA A 26 -5.03 -8.01 6.34
N ALA A 27 -3.99 -7.77 5.55
CA ALA A 27 -2.79 -7.10 6.02
C ALA A 27 -3.22 -5.66 6.28
N ALA A 28 -3.14 -5.25 7.54
CA ALA A 28 -3.25 -3.84 7.87
C ALA A 28 -2.17 -3.10 7.08
N ASP A 29 -2.54 -1.96 6.51
CA ASP A 29 -1.60 -1.09 5.80
C ASP A 29 -0.40 -0.79 6.72
N PRO A 30 0.83 -1.10 6.29
CA PRO A 30 1.99 -0.93 7.14
C PRO A 30 2.18 0.54 7.51
N GLY A 31 2.53 0.81 8.77
CA GLY A 31 2.90 2.15 9.21
C GLY A 31 4.24 2.57 8.60
N THR A 32 4.37 3.84 8.24
CA THR A 32 5.62 4.42 7.73
C THR A 32 6.60 4.79 8.85
N GLY A 33 6.09 4.96 10.08
CA GLY A 33 6.82 5.57 11.20
C GLY A 33 6.89 7.09 11.16
N ILE A 34 6.28 7.73 10.15
CA ILE A 34 6.22 9.18 10.01
C ILE A 34 4.97 9.67 10.73
N CYS A 35 5.17 10.43 11.81
CA CYS A 35 4.10 10.99 12.63
C CYS A 35 4.37 12.45 12.93
N ASN A 36 3.30 13.23 13.12
CA ASN A 36 3.42 14.59 13.65
C ASN A 36 3.33 14.62 15.19
N GLN A 37 3.45 15.83 15.74
CA GLN A 37 3.43 16.10 17.18
C GLN A 37 2.09 15.71 17.86
N LEU A 38 1.04 15.47 17.08
CA LEU A 38 -0.29 15.09 17.54
C LEU A 38 -0.55 13.58 17.36
N ALA A 39 0.49 12.80 17.08
CA ALA A 39 0.41 11.37 16.83
C ALA A 39 -0.48 10.97 15.65
N VAL A 40 -0.69 11.88 14.69
CA VAL A 40 -1.20 11.51 13.36
C VAL A 40 -0.04 10.89 12.60
N CYS A 41 -0.20 9.63 12.17
CA CYS A 41 0.85 8.87 11.52
C CYS A 41 0.40 8.40 10.13
N SER A 42 1.32 8.42 9.17
CA SER A 42 1.05 7.86 7.85
C SER A 42 1.23 6.34 7.82
N ARG A 43 0.49 5.74 6.89
CA ARG A 43 0.49 4.33 6.52
C ARG A 43 0.72 4.23 5.02
N ILE A 44 0.98 3.01 4.54
CA ILE A 44 1.17 2.74 3.12
C ILE A 44 0.04 1.84 2.62
N TRP A 45 -0.68 2.30 1.62
CA TRP A 45 -1.53 1.43 0.80
C TRP A 45 -0.78 1.04 -0.48
N CYS A 46 -0.93 -0.20 -0.94
CA CYS A 46 -0.32 -0.71 -2.17
C CYS A 46 -1.35 -1.48 -3.03
N PRO A 47 -1.08 -1.66 -4.34
CA PRO A 47 -1.96 -2.42 -5.23
C PRO A 47 -2.23 -3.83 -4.70
N GLY A 48 -3.51 -4.20 -4.63
CA GLY A 48 -3.96 -5.48 -4.09
C GLY A 48 -4.35 -5.45 -2.60
N SER A 49 -3.98 -4.41 -1.86
CA SER A 49 -4.50 -4.19 -0.50
C SER A 49 -5.95 -3.69 -0.53
N PRO A 50 -6.79 -4.05 0.45
CA PRO A 50 -8.10 -3.42 0.63
C PRO A 50 -7.97 -1.89 0.74
N LEU A 51 -8.85 -1.15 0.07
CA LEU A 51 -8.88 0.30 0.22
C LEU A 51 -9.33 0.68 1.64
N PRO A 52 -8.70 1.70 2.26
CA PRO A 52 -9.10 2.15 3.59
C PRO A 52 -10.48 2.80 3.58
N TRP A 53 -10.92 3.35 2.44
CA TRP A 53 -12.26 3.91 2.26
C TRP A 53 -12.72 3.75 0.79
N PRO A 54 -14.02 3.56 0.51
CA PRO A 54 -14.50 3.23 -0.84
C PRO A 54 -14.38 4.35 -1.88
N ASN A 55 -14.28 5.62 -1.47
CA ASN A 55 -14.22 6.76 -2.41
C ASN A 55 -12.81 7.34 -2.57
N VAL A 56 -11.78 6.60 -2.19
CA VAL A 56 -10.40 7.06 -2.35
C VAL A 56 -10.01 7.08 -3.83
N VAL A 57 -9.48 8.21 -4.27
CA VAL A 57 -8.96 8.42 -5.63
C VAL A 57 -7.44 8.31 -5.61
N TRP A 58 -6.92 7.15 -6.01
CA TRP A 58 -5.49 6.87 -6.12
C TRP A 58 -5.13 6.29 -7.48
N ASP A 59 -3.84 6.36 -7.81
CA ASP A 59 -3.30 5.55 -8.90
C ASP A 59 -3.13 4.12 -8.40
N MET A 60 -4.04 3.25 -8.82
CA MET A 60 -4.14 1.89 -8.33
C MET A 60 -2.96 0.98 -8.74
N ASN A 61 -1.95 1.53 -9.43
CA ASN A 61 -0.74 0.81 -9.87
C ASN A 61 0.52 1.16 -9.06
N ARG A 62 0.42 2.00 -8.04
CA ARG A 62 1.55 2.38 -7.18
C ARG A 62 1.16 2.38 -5.71
N CYS A 63 2.16 2.31 -4.85
CA CYS A 63 1.94 2.50 -3.42
C CYS A 63 1.77 4.00 -3.11
N HIS A 64 0.91 4.26 -2.12
CA HIS A 64 0.56 5.60 -1.64
C HIS A 64 0.78 5.68 -0.13
N HIS A 65 1.41 6.75 0.31
CA HIS A 65 1.40 7.13 1.73
C HIS A 65 0.09 7.84 2.03
N TYR A 66 -0.50 7.57 3.19
CA TYR A 66 -1.74 8.20 3.57
C TYR A 66 -1.93 8.25 5.08
N TYR A 67 -2.78 9.15 5.54
CA TYR A 67 -3.24 9.21 6.93
C TYR A 67 -4.71 9.61 7.00
N GLY A 68 -5.31 9.40 8.17
CA GLY A 68 -6.70 9.74 8.41
C GLY A 68 -6.89 11.22 8.77
N GLY A 69 -7.92 11.85 8.23
CA GLY A 69 -8.33 13.21 8.60
C GLY A 69 -9.02 13.99 7.49
N THR A 70 -9.36 15.24 7.81
CA THR A 70 -9.89 16.23 6.85
C THR A 70 -8.89 17.37 6.70
N VAL A 71 -8.53 17.74 5.47
CA VAL A 71 -7.62 18.87 5.21
C VAL A 71 -8.16 20.15 5.86
N GLY A 72 -7.30 20.88 6.57
CA GLY A 72 -7.64 22.10 7.30
C GLY A 72 -7.95 21.87 8.78
N GLU A 73 -8.17 20.63 9.20
CA GLU A 73 -8.23 20.29 10.62
C GLU A 73 -6.83 20.28 11.28
N ARG A 74 -6.81 20.38 12.60
CA ARG A 74 -5.57 20.36 13.38
C ARG A 74 -4.84 19.03 13.16
N GLY A 75 -3.58 19.09 12.74
CA GLY A 75 -2.73 17.92 12.54
C GLY A 75 -2.90 17.22 11.21
N THR A 76 -3.69 17.77 10.27
CA THR A 76 -3.92 17.15 8.96
C THR A 76 -3.17 17.83 7.81
N ALA A 77 -2.35 18.82 8.13
CA ALA A 77 -1.39 19.46 7.24
C ALA A 77 -0.42 18.46 6.58
N GLY A 78 0.01 18.74 5.35
CA GLY A 78 1.11 18.01 4.67
C GLY A 78 0.70 17.12 3.48
N GLY A 79 -0.59 16.93 3.26
CA GLY A 79 -1.11 16.07 2.21
C GLY A 79 -2.32 16.65 1.45
N VAL A 80 -2.91 15.83 0.59
CA VAL A 80 -4.05 16.19 -0.27
C VAL A 80 -5.24 15.30 0.04
N GLN A 81 -6.45 15.87 0.12
CA GLN A 81 -7.67 15.08 0.32
C GLN A 81 -7.94 14.22 -0.91
N VAL A 82 -8.00 12.89 -0.72
CA VAL A 82 -8.23 11.93 -1.82
C VAL A 82 -9.48 11.08 -1.62
N GLY A 83 -10.07 11.11 -0.42
CA GLY A 83 -11.31 10.42 -0.09
C GLY A 83 -11.87 10.93 1.22
N THR A 84 -13.04 10.46 1.63
CA THR A 84 -13.64 10.86 2.90
C THR A 84 -12.77 10.41 4.06
N GLY A 85 -12.24 11.35 4.83
CA GLY A 85 -11.38 11.05 5.97
C GLY A 85 -10.01 10.48 5.61
N ILE A 86 -9.61 10.53 4.32
CA ILE A 86 -8.32 10.01 3.83
C ILE A 86 -7.55 11.11 3.11
N ILE A 87 -6.34 11.35 3.58
CA ILE A 87 -5.40 12.33 3.03
C ILE A 87 -4.18 11.56 2.51
N GLU A 88 -3.80 11.81 1.26
CA GLU A 88 -2.60 11.26 0.65
C GLU A 88 -1.37 12.11 1.02
N GLY A 89 -0.29 11.44 1.40
CA GLY A 89 0.98 12.03 1.81
C GLY A 89 1.39 11.63 3.22
N ASP A 90 2.35 12.39 3.74
CA ASP A 90 2.82 12.28 5.12
C ASP A 90 2.35 13.51 5.92
N PRO A 91 1.96 13.34 7.19
CA PRO A 91 1.55 14.47 8.01
C PRO A 91 2.74 15.41 8.24
N SER A 92 2.51 16.71 8.09
CA SER A 92 3.51 17.74 8.37
C SER A 92 3.92 17.67 9.84
N PRO A 93 5.21 17.89 10.17
CA PRO A 93 5.62 18.08 11.55
C PRO A 93 4.84 19.20 12.26
N ALA A 94 4.41 20.22 11.52
CA ALA A 94 3.58 21.30 12.04
C ALA A 94 2.11 20.89 12.17
N SER A 95 1.44 21.31 13.25
CA SER A 95 0.02 21.03 13.46
C SER A 95 -0.91 21.81 12.52
N THR A 96 -0.42 22.90 11.93
CA THR A 96 -1.15 23.80 11.01
C THR A 96 -0.16 24.40 10.01
N CYS A 97 -0.64 24.79 8.83
CA CYS A 97 0.16 25.52 7.84
C CYS A 97 -0.21 27.02 7.81
N ASP A 98 -0.60 27.61 8.94
CA ASP A 98 -0.99 29.02 9.06
C ASP A 98 -2.00 29.50 8.00
N GLY A 99 -2.99 28.65 7.70
CA GLY A 99 -4.03 28.92 6.70
C GLY A 99 -3.64 28.54 5.26
N ALA A 100 -2.41 28.11 5.01
CA ALA A 100 -2.01 27.54 3.73
C ALA A 100 -2.58 26.12 3.55
N PRO A 101 -2.89 25.73 2.30
CA PRO A 101 -3.41 24.39 2.01
C PRO A 101 -2.36 23.28 2.21
N ILE A 102 -1.07 23.62 2.11
CA ILE A 102 0.06 22.69 2.28
C ILE A 102 1.19 23.37 3.06
N CYS A 103 1.88 22.57 3.88
CA CYS A 103 3.04 23.04 4.64
C CYS A 103 4.27 22.85 3.75
N LEU A 104 4.61 23.88 2.99
CA LEU A 104 5.85 23.90 2.23
C LEU A 104 7.02 24.06 3.21
N PRO A 105 8.08 23.25 3.12
CA PRO A 105 9.27 23.47 3.93
C PRO A 105 9.93 24.80 3.54
N GLY A 106 10.01 25.74 4.49
CA GLY A 106 10.77 26.99 4.33
C GLY A 106 9.97 28.27 4.09
N LEU A 107 8.67 28.29 4.42
CA LEU A 107 7.87 29.52 4.55
C LEU A 107 7.73 29.90 6.03
#